data_AF-A0A3P6DF76-F1
#
_entry.id   AF-A0A3P6DF76-F1
#
_cell.length_a   1.000
_cell.length_b   1.000
_cell.length_c   1.000
_cell.angle_alpha   90.00
_cell.angle_beta   90.00
_cell.angle_gamma   90.00
#
_symmetry.space_group_name_H-M   'P 1'
#
loop_
_entity.id
_entity.type
_entity.pdbx_description
1 polymer ?
#
loop_
_entity_poly.entity_id
_entity_poly.type
_entity_poly.pdbx_seq_one_letter_code
_entity_poly.pdbx_strand_id
1 'polypeptide(L)'
;MDDRKERRKWTPAEDIVLISAWLNTSKDHVVGNEQKAIAFWKRIAAYFAASPKLAGLQKRESAHCKQRWGKINEGVCKFVGCYEAATKEKSSGQSENDVMKMAHEMFYNDYKVKFTLEHAWLELRHDYKWCGASSTKG
;
A
#
# COMPACT_ATOMS: atom_id res chain seq x y z
N MET A 1 -35.22 2.97 13.54
CA MET A 1 -34.15 1.95 13.56
C MET A 1 -32.93 2.62 12.95
N ASP A 2 -31.94 2.94 13.78
CA ASP A 2 -30.69 3.60 13.34
C ASP A 2 -29.80 2.50 12.74
N ASP A 3 -30.01 2.19 11.47
CA ASP A 3 -29.07 1.39 10.68
C ASP A 3 -27.85 2.26 10.35
N ARG A 4 -27.11 2.67 11.39
CA ARG A 4 -25.73 3.12 11.24
C ARG A 4 -24.93 1.91 10.77
N LYS A 5 -24.95 1.68 9.45
CA LYS A 5 -24.12 0.70 8.75
C LYS A 5 -22.69 0.93 9.21
N GLU A 6 -22.24 0.10 10.14
CA GLU A 6 -20.95 0.26 10.78
C GLU A 6 -19.90 0.29 9.68
N ARG A 7 -19.10 1.35 9.62
CA ARG A 7 -18.09 1.51 8.57
C ARG A 7 -17.09 0.37 8.73
N ARG A 8 -17.25 -0.68 7.92
CA ARG A 8 -16.41 -1.88 7.97
C ARG A 8 -14.95 -1.48 7.78
N LYS A 9 -14.17 -1.58 8.86
CA LYS A 9 -12.74 -1.29 8.90
C LYS A 9 -12.00 -2.25 7.97
N TRP A 10 -10.88 -1.78 7.42
CA TRP A 10 -9.96 -2.62 6.65
C TRP A 10 -9.00 -3.31 7.61
N THR A 11 -8.76 -4.58 7.38
CA THR A 11 -7.80 -5.39 8.14
C THR A 11 -6.46 -5.50 7.41
N PRO A 12 -5.35 -5.79 8.11
CA PRO A 12 -4.06 -6.06 7.45
C PRO A 12 -4.15 -7.20 6.42
N ALA A 13 -4.95 -8.23 6.69
CA ALA A 13 -5.19 -9.33 5.75
C ALA A 13 -5.89 -8.85 4.45
N GLU A 14 -6.90 -7.98 4.57
CA GLU A 14 -7.53 -7.37 3.39
C GLU A 14 -6.53 -6.49 2.62
N ASP A 15 -5.69 -5.72 3.31
CA ASP A 15 -4.66 -4.90 2.64
C ASP A 15 -3.67 -5.75 1.85
N ILE A 16 -3.15 -6.84 2.44
CA ILE A 16 -2.21 -7.76 1.77
C ILE A 16 -2.83 -8.36 0.50
N VAL A 17 -4.08 -8.82 0.58
CA VAL A 17 -4.79 -9.38 -0.58
C VAL A 17 -5.03 -8.30 -1.64
N LEU A 18 -5.38 -7.08 -1.24
CA LEU A 18 -5.56 -5.95 -2.17
C LEU A 18 -4.24 -5.58 -2.86
N ILE A 19 -3.13 -5.53 -2.13
CA ILE A 19 -1.79 -5.27 -2.68
C ILE A 19 -1.40 -6.36 -3.68
N SER A 20 -1.57 -7.63 -3.32
CA SER A 20 -1.30 -8.76 -4.21
C SER A 20 -2.14 -8.70 -5.49
N ALA A 21 -3.44 -8.40 -5.37
CA ALA A 21 -4.34 -8.27 -6.51
C ALA A 21 -3.95 -7.09 -7.43
N TRP A 22 -3.54 -5.95 -6.84
CA TRP A 22 -3.08 -4.80 -7.61
C TRP A 22 -1.76 -5.10 -8.33
N LEU A 23 -0.78 -5.68 -7.64
CA LEU A 23 0.52 -6.05 -8.23
C LEU A 23 0.36 -7.06 -9.37
N ASN A 24 -0.52 -8.06 -9.22
CA ASN A 24 -0.81 -9.01 -10.28
C ASN A 24 -1.45 -8.33 -11.48
N THR A 25 -2.45 -7.46 -11.26
CA THR A 25 -3.16 -6.79 -12.35
C THR A 25 -2.30 -5.71 -13.02
N SER A 26 -1.43 -5.03 -12.28
CA SER A 26 -0.57 -3.95 -12.81
C SER A 26 0.56 -4.47 -13.71
N LYS A 27 0.91 -5.76 -13.64
CA LYS A 27 1.89 -6.39 -14.53
C LYS A 27 1.31 -6.71 -15.90
N ASP A 28 0.00 -6.75 -16.03
CA ASP A 28 -0.67 -6.95 -17.31
C ASP A 28 -0.71 -5.63 -18.09
N HIS A 29 -0.30 -5.66 -19.37
CA HIS A 29 -0.28 -4.49 -20.26
C HIS A 29 -1.71 -3.96 -20.53
N VAL A 30 -2.24 -3.12 -19.65
CA VAL A 30 -3.50 -2.41 -19.87
C VAL A 30 -3.19 -0.99 -20.37
N VAL A 31 -3.10 -0.81 -21.69
CA VAL A 31 -2.87 0.46 -22.39
C VAL A 31 -4.03 1.44 -22.15
N GLY A 32 -3.84 2.71 -21.79
CA GLY A 32 -4.85 3.59 -21.16
C GLY A 32 -6.15 3.95 -21.92
N ASN A 33 -7.28 3.95 -21.18
CA ASN A 33 -8.48 4.80 -21.31
C ASN A 33 -9.36 4.64 -20.02
N GLU A 34 -10.41 5.45 -19.83
CA GLU A 34 -11.26 5.38 -18.62
C GLU A 34 -12.02 4.05 -18.46
N GLN A 35 -12.48 3.46 -19.56
CA GLN A 35 -13.14 2.15 -19.54
C GLN A 35 -12.18 1.06 -19.02
N LYS A 36 -10.90 1.16 -19.35
CA LYS A 36 -9.86 0.27 -18.86
C LYS A 36 -9.53 0.51 -17.40
N ALA A 37 -9.62 1.74 -16.89
CA ALA A 37 -9.53 1.99 -15.45
C ALA A 37 -10.67 1.32 -14.68
N ILE A 38 -11.91 1.38 -15.19
CA ILE A 38 -13.05 0.67 -14.60
C ILE A 38 -12.82 -0.85 -14.65
N ALA A 39 -12.40 -1.38 -15.80
CA ALA A 39 -12.12 -2.80 -15.97
C ALA A 39 -10.98 -3.28 -15.05
N PHE A 40 -9.92 -2.48 -14.88
CA PHE A 40 -8.81 -2.74 -13.99
C PHE A 40 -9.28 -2.93 -12.54
N TRP A 41 -10.07 -1.99 -12.02
CA TRP A 41 -10.59 -2.09 -10.66
C TRP A 41 -11.62 -3.21 -10.48
N LYS A 42 -12.40 -3.54 -11.53
CA LYS A 42 -13.28 -4.71 -11.53
C LYS A 42 -12.47 -6.02 -11.42
N ARG A 43 -11.37 -6.14 -12.14
CA ARG A 43 -10.49 -7.30 -12.08
C ARG A 43 -9.82 -7.46 -10.72
N ILE A 44 -9.35 -6.35 -10.13
CA ILE A 44 -8.83 -6.35 -8.75
C ILE A 44 -9.90 -6.81 -7.76
N ALA A 45 -11.14 -6.30 -7.86
CA ALA A 45 -12.23 -6.72 -6.98
C ALA A 45 -12.57 -8.21 -7.13
N ALA A 46 -12.51 -8.74 -8.36
CA ALA A 46 -12.71 -10.16 -8.62
C ALA A 46 -11.60 -11.02 -7.97
N TYR A 47 -10.32 -10.66 -8.14
CA TYR A 47 -9.20 -11.33 -7.47
C TYR A 47 -9.33 -11.27 -5.94
N PHE A 48 -9.67 -10.10 -5.41
CA PHE A 48 -9.87 -9.90 -3.97
C PHE A 48 -10.99 -10.80 -3.43
N ALA A 49 -12.13 -10.84 -4.12
CA ALA A 49 -13.28 -11.66 -3.71
C ALA A 49 -13.07 -13.18 -3.88
N ALA A 50 -12.15 -13.58 -4.76
CA ALA A 50 -11.78 -14.98 -4.98
C ALA A 50 -10.71 -15.48 -4.00
N SER A 51 -10.12 -14.60 -3.18
CA SER A 51 -9.05 -14.99 -2.25
C SER A 51 -9.57 -15.90 -1.14
N PRO A 52 -8.99 -17.11 -0.95
CA PRO A 52 -9.34 -17.98 0.18
C PRO A 52 -9.10 -17.33 1.55
N LYS A 53 -8.12 -16.39 1.63
CA LYS A 53 -7.81 -15.65 2.86
C LYS A 53 -8.96 -14.76 3.34
N LEU A 54 -9.90 -14.44 2.46
CA LEU A 54 -11.07 -13.60 2.74
C LEU A 54 -12.38 -14.39 2.62
N ALA A 55 -12.31 -15.72 2.58
CA ALA A 55 -13.49 -16.58 2.53
C ALA A 55 -14.41 -16.30 3.73
N GLY A 56 -15.72 -16.19 3.47
CA GLY A 56 -16.72 -15.87 4.48
C GLY A 56 -16.84 -14.38 4.84
N LEU A 57 -15.93 -13.51 4.37
CA LEU A 57 -16.08 -12.08 4.51
C LEU A 57 -16.99 -11.49 3.42
N GLN A 58 -17.71 -10.42 3.75
CA GLN A 58 -18.48 -9.67 2.77
C GLN A 58 -17.56 -9.19 1.63
N LYS A 59 -18.02 -9.28 0.38
CA LYS A 59 -17.24 -8.81 -0.78
C LYS A 59 -17.12 -7.28 -0.78
N ARG A 60 -15.96 -6.76 -1.17
CA ARG A 60 -15.72 -5.32 -1.38
C ARG A 60 -15.93 -4.98 -2.85
N GLU A 61 -16.67 -3.92 -3.13
CA GLU A 61 -16.81 -3.39 -4.49
C GLU A 61 -15.50 -2.76 -5.00
N SER A 62 -15.36 -2.69 -6.33
CA SER A 62 -14.19 -2.10 -7.00
C SER A 62 -13.89 -0.66 -6.56
N ALA A 63 -14.93 0.14 -6.29
CA ALA A 63 -14.77 1.50 -5.78
C ALA A 63 -14.14 1.53 -4.38
N HIS A 64 -14.52 0.61 -3.49
CA HIS A 64 -13.93 0.48 -2.16
C HIS A 64 -12.45 0.06 -2.24
N CYS A 65 -12.13 -0.90 -3.12
CA CYS A 65 -10.75 -1.32 -3.37
C CYS A 65 -9.90 -0.15 -3.90
N LYS A 66 -10.42 0.63 -4.86
CA LYS A 66 -9.75 1.83 -5.39
C LYS A 66 -9.48 2.86 -4.29
N GLN A 67 -10.48 3.15 -3.47
CA GLN A 67 -10.34 4.13 -2.38
C GLN A 67 -9.31 3.67 -1.34
N ARG A 68 -9.33 2.38 -0.96
CA ARG A 68 -8.36 1.84 -0.01
C ARG A 68 -6.96 1.83 -0.58
N TRP A 69 -6.79 1.39 -1.83
CA TRP A 69 -5.50 1.41 -2.51
C TRP A 69 -4.90 2.81 -2.55
N GLY A 70 -5.70 3.85 -2.83
CA GLY A 70 -5.22 5.24 -2.79
C GLY A 70 -4.58 5.60 -1.45
N LYS A 71 -5.21 5.21 -0.34
CA LYS A 71 -4.67 5.44 1.02
C LYS A 71 -3.42 4.62 1.31
N ILE A 72 -3.39 3.36 0.89
CA ILE A 72 -2.22 2.49 1.05
C ILE A 72 -1.04 3.10 0.29
N ASN A 73 -1.23 3.39 -0.99
CA ASN A 73 -0.21 3.93 -1.85
C ASN A 73 0.35 5.26 -1.31
N GLU A 74 -0.54 6.20 -0.96
CA GLU A 74 -0.12 7.49 -0.41
C GLU A 74 0.69 7.33 0.87
N GLY A 75 0.22 6.51 1.82
CA GLY A 75 0.91 6.27 3.08
C GLY A 75 2.27 5.61 2.89
N VAL A 76 2.34 4.59 2.02
CA VAL A 76 3.58 3.86 1.73
C VAL A 76 4.57 4.76 1.00
N CYS A 77 4.17 5.54 0.00
CA CYS A 77 5.07 6.48 -0.70
C CYS A 77 5.68 7.50 0.26
N LYS A 78 4.87 8.07 1.17
CA LYS A 78 5.37 9.00 2.19
C LYS A 78 6.38 8.32 3.11
N PHE A 79 6.07 7.11 3.59
CA PHE A 79 6.95 6.37 4.48
C PHE A 79 8.25 5.94 3.79
N VAL A 80 8.22 5.58 2.50
CA VAL A 80 9.43 5.34 1.69
C VAL A 80 10.35 6.57 1.72
N GLY A 81 9.82 7.78 1.51
CA GLY A 81 10.59 9.01 1.59
C GLY A 81 11.26 9.21 2.97
N CYS A 82 10.53 8.98 4.06
CA CYS A 82 11.09 9.05 5.41
C CYS A 82 12.15 7.96 5.65
N TYR A 83 11.93 6.74 5.16
CA TYR A 83 12.87 5.64 5.29
C TYR A 83 14.17 5.88 4.51
N GLU A 84 14.08 6.45 3.31
CA GLU A 84 15.24 6.86 2.52
C GLU A 84 16.04 7.98 3.22
N ALA A 85 15.35 8.97 3.79
CA ALA A 85 16.00 10.04 4.54
C ALA A 85 16.70 9.49 5.80
N ALA A 86 16.02 8.63 6.57
CA ALA A 86 16.60 7.93 7.73
C ALA A 86 17.82 7.06 7.33
N THR A 87 17.75 6.40 6.17
CA THR A 87 18.88 5.60 5.66
C THR A 87 20.08 6.48 5.30
N LYS A 88 19.86 7.70 4.79
CA LYS A 88 20.94 8.66 4.47
C LYS A 88 21.56 9.28 5.73
N GLU A 89 20.77 9.49 6.78
CA GLU A 89 21.25 10.01 8.08
C GLU A 89 21.94 8.95 8.94
N LYS A 90 21.84 7.68 8.55
CA LYS A 90 22.46 6.55 9.25
C LYS A 90 23.99 6.72 9.38
N SER A 91 24.48 6.62 10.61
CA SER A 91 25.90 6.56 10.96
C SER A 91 26.45 5.12 11.02
N SER A 92 27.78 4.96 10.98
CA SER A 92 28.42 3.65 11.11
C SER A 92 28.12 3.03 12.48
N GLY A 93 27.46 1.88 12.50
CA GLY A 93 27.08 1.16 13.72
C GLY A 93 25.58 1.04 13.97
N GLN A 94 24.74 1.79 13.26
CA GLN A 94 23.28 1.67 13.40
C GLN A 94 22.73 0.44 12.67
N SER A 95 21.76 -0.24 13.28
CA SER A 95 21.06 -1.39 12.70
C SER A 95 19.92 -0.97 11.75
N GLU A 96 19.34 -1.90 10.99
CA GLU A 96 18.12 -1.62 10.21
C GLU A 96 16.93 -1.26 11.12
N ASN A 97 16.88 -1.83 12.33
CA ASN A 97 15.87 -1.47 13.33
C ASN A 97 15.99 -0.01 13.78
N ASP A 98 17.20 0.54 13.86
CA ASP A 98 17.42 1.94 14.22
C ASP A 98 16.98 2.87 13.10
N VAL A 99 17.26 2.51 11.84
CA VAL A 99 16.76 3.21 10.66
C VAL A 99 15.23 3.20 10.63
N MET A 100 14.61 2.07 10.93
CA MET A 100 13.15 1.96 10.98
C MET A 100 12.55 2.88 12.04
N LYS A 101 13.10 2.91 13.27
CA LYS A 101 12.66 3.83 14.31
C LYS A 101 12.77 5.30 13.87
N MET A 102 13.90 5.68 13.29
CA MET A 102 14.12 7.03 12.76
C MET A 102 13.13 7.37 11.65
N ALA A 103 12.85 6.46 10.73
CA ALA A 103 11.85 6.67 9.68
C ALA A 103 10.45 6.92 10.26
N HIS A 104 10.07 6.22 11.33
CA HIS A 104 8.82 6.46 12.05
C HIS A 104 8.78 7.83 12.74
N GLU A 105 9.89 8.25 13.34
CA GLU A 105 10.02 9.57 13.96
C GLU A 105 9.91 10.69 12.91
N MET A 106 10.62 10.57 11.79
CA MET A 106 10.56 11.50 10.67
C MET A 106 9.12 11.58 10.12
N PHE A 107 8.48 10.44 9.87
CA PHE A 107 7.10 10.41 9.39
C PHE A 107 6.13 11.11 10.36
N TYR A 108 6.25 10.85 11.66
CA TYR A 108 5.41 11.52 12.66
C TYR A 108 5.70 13.02 12.71
N ASN A 109 6.95 13.43 12.59
CA ASN A 109 7.34 14.83 12.59
C ASN A 109 6.76 15.59 11.38
N ASP A 110 6.75 14.97 10.20
CA ASP A 110 6.27 15.59 8.97
C ASP A 110 4.74 15.60 8.87
N TYR A 111 4.08 14.48 9.22
CA TYR A 111 2.66 14.29 8.96
C TYR A 111 1.78 14.39 10.21
N LYS A 112 2.38 14.45 11.41
CA LYS A 112 1.68 14.49 12.71
C LYS A 112 0.71 13.31 12.94
N VAL A 113 0.94 12.19 12.25
CA VAL A 113 0.19 10.93 12.43
C VAL A 113 1.15 9.76 12.50
N LYS A 114 0.79 8.71 13.24
CA LYS A 114 1.58 7.47 13.27
C LYS A 114 1.37 6.70 11.97
N PHE A 115 2.46 6.25 11.35
CA PHE A 115 2.39 5.28 10.28
C PHE A 115 1.89 3.94 10.83
N THR A 116 0.89 3.34 10.18
CA THR A 116 0.21 2.10 10.62
C THR A 116 0.10 1.06 9.51
N LEU A 117 0.82 1.28 8.41
CA LEU A 117 0.77 0.43 7.20
C LEU A 117 2.13 -0.25 6.96
N GLU A 118 2.87 -0.59 8.01
CA GLU A 118 4.15 -1.30 7.92
C GLU A 118 4.02 -2.61 7.14
N HIS A 119 2.94 -3.37 7.37
CA HIS A 119 2.63 -4.58 6.60
C HIS A 119 2.53 -4.31 5.11
N ALA A 120 1.94 -3.19 4.71
CA ALA A 120 1.81 -2.83 3.31
C ALA A 120 3.14 -2.36 2.71
N TRP A 121 3.93 -1.61 3.47
CA TRP A 121 5.25 -1.19 3.05
C TRP A 121 6.18 -2.40 2.84
N LEU A 122 6.16 -3.39 3.74
CA LEU A 122 6.96 -4.62 3.59
C LEU A 122 6.65 -5.38 2.29
N GLU A 123 5.38 -5.45 1.89
CA GLU A 123 4.97 -6.09 0.64
C GLU A 123 5.41 -5.29 -0.60
N LEU A 124 5.49 -3.96 -0.50
CA LEU A 124 5.77 -3.07 -1.63
C LEU A 124 7.24 -2.64 -1.76
N ARG A 125 8.04 -2.71 -0.70
CA ARG A 125 9.42 -2.16 -0.65
C ARG A 125 10.39 -2.79 -1.66
N HIS A 126 10.08 -3.99 -2.17
CA HIS A 126 10.89 -4.70 -3.15
C HIS A 126 10.46 -4.42 -4.61
N ASP A 127 9.30 -3.78 -4.83
CA ASP A 127 8.84 -3.43 -6.17
C ASP A 127 9.59 -2.19 -6.67
N TYR A 128 10.07 -2.23 -7.92
CA TYR A 128 10.88 -1.15 -8.51
C TYR A 128 10.17 0.22 -8.51
N LYS A 129 8.83 0.26 -8.42
CA LYS A 129 8.06 1.51 -8.33
C LYS A 129 8.18 2.18 -6.95
N TRP A 130 8.49 1.43 -5.90
CA TRP A 130 8.63 1.93 -4.52
C TRP A 130 10.02 1.71 -3.94
N CYS A 131 10.90 0.98 -4.63
CA CYS A 131 12.31 0.93 -4.32
C CYS A 131 12.93 2.24 -4.81
N GLY A 132 13.42 3.07 -3.89
CA GLY A 132 14.16 4.32 -4.14
C GLY A 132 15.46 4.20 -4.92
N ALA A 133 15.63 3.13 -5.71
CA ALA A 133 16.66 3.06 -6.73
C ALA A 133 16.31 4.10 -7.79
N SER A 134 16.81 5.32 -7.54
CA SER A 134 17.14 6.30 -8.54
C SER A 134 17.46 5.59 -9.85
N SER A 135 16.65 5.84 -10.88
CA SER A 135 17.14 5.65 -12.24
C SER A 135 18.39 6.51 -12.37
N THR A 136 19.56 5.91 -12.18
CA THR A 136 20.83 6.44 -12.65
C THR A 136 20.73 6.40 -14.16
N LYS A 137 20.19 7.48 -14.76
CA LYS A 137 20.44 7.76 -16.16
C LYS A 137 21.85 8.32 -16.22
N GLY A 138 22.75 7.51 -16.78
CA GLY A 138 24.02 7.99 -17.31
C GLY A 138 23.83 8.84 -18.56
#